data_AF-A0AAE3SNF7-F1
#
_entry.id   AF-A0AAE3SNF7-F1
#
_cell.length_a   1.000
_cell.length_b   1.000
_cell.length_c   1.000
_cell.angle_alpha   90.00
_cell.angle_beta   90.00
_cell.angle_gamma   90.00
#
_symmetry.space_group_name_H-M   'P 1'
#
loop_
_entity.id
_entity.type
_entity.pdbx_description
1 polymer ?
#
loop_
_entity_poly.entity_id
_entity_poly.type
_entity_poly.pdbx_seq_one_letter_code
_entity_poly.pdbx_strand_id
1 'polypeptide(L)'
;MKSFIKIISGIAMLAILSWTLSSFTSTQPLDDPGNGTIVEVVKGQIWVFTACDGLEVFTDKTTIQYKDGVPHVATLVFSLPEGHCSIPDTAYKTFLGPFEVTFTPGGQLIAKFINN
;
A
#
# COMPACT_ATOMS: atom_id res chain seq x y z
N MET A 1 -6.42 -21.09 -53.86
CA MET A 1 -6.77 -19.65 -53.70
C MET A 1 -7.43 -19.32 -52.35
N LYS A 2 -8.35 -20.14 -51.82
CA LYS A 2 -9.02 -19.92 -50.53
C LYS A 2 -8.10 -19.96 -49.29
N SER A 3 -6.95 -20.65 -49.38
CA SER A 3 -5.95 -20.76 -48.31
C SER A 3 -5.05 -19.54 -48.18
N PHE A 4 -4.73 -18.85 -49.28
CA PHE A 4 -3.90 -17.63 -49.28
C PHE A 4 -4.62 -16.43 -48.62
N ILE A 5 -5.94 -16.32 -48.81
CA ILE A 5 -6.77 -15.26 -48.21
C ILE A 5 -6.77 -15.36 -46.67
N LYS A 6 -6.76 -16.59 -46.12
CA LYS A 6 -6.73 -16.82 -44.67
C LYS A 6 -5.41 -16.39 -44.02
N ILE A 7 -4.29 -16.58 -44.72
CA ILE A 7 -2.94 -16.21 -44.22
C ILE A 7 -2.79 -14.68 -44.20
N ILE A 8 -3.23 -13.99 -45.25
CA ILE A 8 -3.17 -12.52 -45.34
C ILE A 8 -4.04 -11.89 -44.24
N SER A 9 -5.21 -12.47 -43.95
CA SER A 9 -6.10 -12.00 -42.88
C SER A 9 -5.48 -12.15 -41.49
N GLY A 10 -4.75 -13.24 -41.22
CA GLY A 10 -4.07 -13.46 -39.95
C GLY A 10 -2.92 -12.48 -39.72
N ILE A 11 -2.11 -12.21 -40.75
CA ILE A 11 -0.99 -11.27 -40.69
C ILE A 11 -1.50 -9.83 -40.50
N ALA A 12 -2.56 -9.45 -41.20
CA ALA A 12 -3.19 -8.14 -41.02
C ALA A 12 -3.73 -7.96 -39.59
N MET A 13 -4.33 -9.01 -39.01
CA MET A 13 -4.84 -8.98 -37.63
C MET A 13 -3.72 -8.85 -36.59
N LEU A 14 -2.58 -9.53 -36.81
CA LEU A 14 -1.38 -9.40 -35.97
C LEU A 14 -0.74 -8.01 -36.05
N ALA A 15 -0.72 -7.40 -37.24
CA ALA A 15 -0.21 -6.04 -37.43
C ALA A 15 -1.09 -5.00 -36.70
N ILE A 16 -2.41 -5.13 -36.81
CA ILE A 16 -3.37 -4.25 -36.12
C ILE A 16 -3.24 -4.41 -34.60
N LEU A 17 -3.15 -5.66 -34.10
CA LEU A 17 -2.99 -5.93 -32.67
C LEU A 17 -1.68 -5.32 -32.12
N SER A 18 -0.59 -5.43 -32.89
CA SER A 18 0.70 -4.85 -32.52
C SER A 18 0.66 -3.33 -32.46
N TRP A 19 -0.06 -2.67 -33.37
CA TRP A 19 -0.26 -1.21 -33.32
C TRP A 19 -1.15 -0.76 -32.16
N THR A 20 -2.18 -1.53 -31.81
CA THR A 20 -3.06 -1.18 -30.68
C THR A 20 -2.40 -1.35 -29.31
N LEU A 21 -1.39 -2.23 -29.20
CA LEU A 21 -0.66 -2.46 -27.95
C LEU A 21 0.49 -1.46 -27.73
N SER A 22 0.95 -0.75 -28.77
CA SER A 22 2.01 0.26 -28.68
C SER A 22 1.60 1.54 -27.93
N SER A 23 0.30 1.74 -27.67
CA SER A 23 -0.21 2.98 -27.05
C SER A 23 -0.18 2.97 -25.52
N PHE A 24 0.27 1.89 -24.88
CA PHE A 24 0.53 1.90 -23.44
C PHE A 24 1.91 2.49 -23.16
N THR A 25 2.08 3.78 -23.45
CA THR A 25 3.06 4.58 -22.72
C THR A 25 2.57 4.63 -21.28
N SER A 26 3.27 3.95 -20.38
CA SER A 26 3.22 4.28 -18.97
C SER A 26 3.49 5.78 -18.88
N THR A 27 2.48 6.57 -18.54
CA THR A 27 2.68 7.96 -18.14
C THR A 27 3.65 7.92 -16.96
N GLN A 28 4.94 8.07 -17.23
CA GLN A 28 5.84 8.56 -16.20
C GLN A 28 5.27 9.90 -15.75
N PRO A 29 5.19 10.17 -14.44
CA PRO A 29 4.72 11.45 -13.97
C PRO A 29 5.54 12.54 -14.67
N LEU A 30 4.85 13.48 -15.30
CA LEU A 30 5.45 14.70 -15.81
C LEU A 30 6.05 15.42 -14.59
N ASP A 31 7.37 15.52 -14.53
CA ASP A 31 8.04 16.42 -13.59
C ASP A 31 7.62 17.85 -13.96
N ASP A 32 6.58 18.37 -13.30
CA ASP A 32 6.20 19.78 -13.34
C ASP A 32 7.19 20.55 -12.44
N PRO A 33 8.04 21.44 -12.99
CA PRO A 33 9.06 22.14 -12.21
C PRO A 33 8.50 23.27 -11.32
N GLY A 34 7.18 23.36 -11.11
CA GLY A 34 6.54 24.39 -10.31
C GLY A 34 5.61 23.85 -9.22
N ASN A 35 6.10 23.80 -7.97
CA ASN A 35 5.29 23.79 -6.74
C ASN A 35 4.58 22.48 -6.34
N GLY A 36 5.11 21.32 -6.71
CA GLY A 36 4.72 20.03 -6.13
C GLY A 36 5.70 19.58 -5.05
N THR A 37 5.23 19.27 -3.84
CA THR A 37 6.07 18.52 -2.90
C THR A 37 6.17 17.07 -3.37
N ILE A 38 7.39 16.52 -3.40
CA ILE A 38 7.57 15.10 -3.72
C ILE A 38 7.00 14.28 -2.55
N VAL A 39 5.99 13.49 -2.87
CA VAL A 39 5.32 12.60 -1.94
C VAL A 39 5.61 11.17 -2.35
N GLU A 40 6.41 10.48 -1.55
CA GLU A 40 6.70 9.06 -1.73
C GLU A 40 5.81 8.23 -0.80
N VAL A 41 5.22 7.15 -1.31
CA VAL A 41 4.40 6.23 -0.50
C VAL A 41 5.04 4.85 -0.52
N VAL A 42 5.55 4.43 0.62
CA VAL A 42 6.12 3.10 0.81
C VAL A 42 5.10 2.20 1.49
N LYS A 43 4.88 0.99 0.94
CA LYS A 43 3.95 -0.01 1.46
C LYS A 43 4.69 -1.31 1.75
N GLY A 44 4.14 -2.15 2.64
CA GLY A 44 4.64 -3.51 2.82
C GLY A 44 5.87 -3.63 3.72
N GLN A 45 6.23 -2.58 4.47
CA GLN A 45 7.29 -2.69 5.47
C GLN A 45 6.82 -3.57 6.63
N ILE A 46 7.71 -4.43 7.12
CA ILE A 46 7.43 -5.29 8.25
C ILE A 46 7.64 -4.52 9.55
N TRP A 47 6.64 -4.54 10.42
CA TRP A 47 6.69 -3.95 11.75
C TRP A 47 6.30 -4.97 12.80
N VAL A 48 6.79 -4.78 14.02
CA VAL A 48 6.50 -5.61 15.19
C VAL A 48 5.78 -4.79 16.24
N PHE A 49 4.69 -5.35 16.77
CA PHE A 49 4.03 -4.88 17.98
C PHE A 49 4.40 -5.84 19.10
N THR A 50 5.01 -5.32 20.16
CA THR A 50 5.43 -6.11 21.32
C THR A 50 4.57 -5.73 22.52
N ALA A 51 3.86 -6.70 23.09
CA ALA A 51 3.00 -6.52 24.25
C ALA A 51 2.98 -7.77 25.12
N CYS A 52 2.18 -7.78 26.19
CA CYS A 52 1.94 -8.99 27.00
C CYS A 52 3.24 -9.70 27.43
N ASP A 53 4.19 -8.97 28.02
CA ASP A 53 5.48 -9.49 28.46
C ASP A 53 6.36 -10.07 27.34
N GLY A 54 6.32 -9.47 26.15
CA GLY A 54 7.24 -9.77 25.05
C GLY A 54 6.64 -10.61 23.93
N LEU A 55 5.33 -10.82 23.92
CA LEU A 55 4.63 -11.41 22.78
C LEU A 55 4.69 -10.45 21.58
N GLU A 56 5.22 -10.95 20.48
CA GLU A 56 5.41 -10.19 19.24
C GLU A 56 4.33 -10.53 18.21
N VAL A 57 3.74 -9.50 17.61
CA VAL A 57 2.83 -9.61 16.48
C VAL A 57 3.40 -8.81 15.31
N PHE A 58 3.60 -9.49 14.18
CA PHE A 58 4.16 -8.88 12.98
C PHE A 58 3.07 -8.41 12.02
N THR A 59 3.35 -7.35 11.26
CA THR A 59 2.49 -6.92 10.16
C THR A 59 3.30 -6.35 9.00
N ASP A 60 2.86 -6.64 7.78
CA ASP A 60 3.26 -5.99 6.54
C ASP A 60 2.19 -4.99 6.04
N LYS A 61 1.04 -4.90 6.73
CA LYS A 61 -0.07 -3.99 6.40
C LYS A 61 0.26 -2.58 6.87
N THR A 62 1.25 -2.00 6.22
CA THR A 62 1.82 -0.70 6.54
C THR A 62 1.81 0.20 5.32
N THR A 63 1.67 1.49 5.57
CA THR A 63 1.80 2.54 4.57
C THR A 63 2.46 3.73 5.24
N ILE A 64 3.60 4.16 4.70
CA ILE A 64 4.32 5.34 5.18
C ILE A 64 4.47 6.29 4.01
N GLN A 65 4.03 7.53 4.21
CA GLN A 65 4.17 8.62 3.28
C GLN A 65 5.33 9.50 3.73
N TYR A 66 6.28 9.72 2.83
CA TYR A 66 7.37 10.66 3.01
C TYR A 66 7.09 11.93 2.24
N LYS A 67 7.37 13.07 2.87
CA LYS A 67 7.33 14.40 2.28
C LYS A 67 8.73 14.97 2.40
N ASP A 68 9.39 15.24 1.26
CA ASP A 68 10.78 15.71 1.23
C ASP A 68 11.76 14.81 2.02
N GLY A 69 11.55 13.49 1.95
CA GLY A 69 12.36 12.48 2.65
C GLY A 69 12.04 12.29 4.14
N VAL A 70 11.08 13.03 4.69
CA VAL A 70 10.67 12.93 6.11
C VAL A 70 9.31 12.22 6.21
N PRO A 71 9.13 11.26 7.15
CA PRO A 71 7.81 10.68 7.41
C PRO A 71 6.78 11.76 7.76
N HIS A 72 5.73 11.84 6.94
CA HIS A 72 4.62 12.79 7.10
C HIS A 72 3.37 12.09 7.62
N VAL A 73 3.07 10.90 7.09
CA VAL A 73 1.95 10.06 7.55
C VAL A 73 2.41 8.61 7.63
N ALA A 74 2.04 7.90 8.68
CA ALA A 74 2.19 6.45 8.74
C ALA A 74 0.91 5.80 9.24
N THR A 75 0.54 4.68 8.64
CA THR A 75 -0.56 3.81 9.10
C THR A 75 -0.05 2.38 9.17
N LEU A 76 -0.25 1.74 10.30
CA LEU A 76 0.08 0.34 10.55
C LEU A 76 -1.16 -0.38 11.06
N VAL A 77 -1.44 -1.56 10.55
CA VAL A 77 -2.57 -2.38 10.97
C VAL A 77 -2.07 -3.74 11.41
N PHE A 78 -2.24 -4.06 12.69
CA PHE A 78 -1.91 -5.37 13.25
C PHE A 78 -3.19 -6.19 13.45
N SER A 79 -3.09 -7.48 13.18
CA SER A 79 -4.14 -8.46 13.48
C SER A 79 -3.66 -9.29 14.66
N LEU A 80 -4.19 -8.99 15.84
CA LEU A 80 -3.89 -9.71 17.06
C LEU A 80 -4.57 -11.09 17.01
N PRO A 81 -3.87 -12.17 17.42
CA PRO A 81 -4.47 -13.49 17.50
C PRO A 81 -5.59 -13.53 18.56
N GLU A 82 -6.54 -14.44 18.40
CA GLU A 82 -7.63 -14.62 19.37
C GLU A 82 -7.09 -14.85 20.79
N GLY A 83 -7.69 -14.19 21.78
CA GLY A 83 -7.26 -14.27 23.18
C GLY A 83 -6.01 -13.43 23.53
N HIS A 84 -5.46 -12.65 22.59
CA HIS A 84 -4.33 -11.77 22.87
C HIS A 84 -4.68 -10.73 23.94
N CYS A 85 -3.77 -10.48 24.90
CA CYS A 85 -4.08 -9.67 26.10
C CYS A 85 -4.44 -8.21 25.78
N SER A 86 -4.00 -7.69 24.64
CA SER A 86 -4.32 -6.34 24.17
C SER A 86 -5.63 -6.24 23.38
N ILE A 87 -6.43 -7.31 23.29
CA ILE A 87 -7.78 -7.24 22.73
C ILE A 87 -8.74 -6.78 23.83
N PRO A 88 -9.32 -5.57 23.73
CA PRO A 88 -10.23 -5.08 24.76
C PRO A 88 -11.68 -5.50 24.51
N ASP A 89 -12.50 -5.45 25.55
CA ASP A 89 -13.95 -5.66 25.41
C ASP A 89 -14.64 -4.50 24.66
N THR A 90 -14.08 -3.29 24.74
CA THR A 90 -14.59 -2.09 24.06
C THR A 90 -13.45 -1.36 23.36
N ALA A 91 -13.73 -0.83 22.17
CA ALA A 91 -12.72 -0.09 21.41
C ALA A 91 -12.27 1.16 22.16
N TYR A 92 -10.97 1.42 22.16
CA TYR A 92 -10.40 2.62 22.75
C TYR A 92 -9.21 3.13 21.94
N LYS A 93 -8.86 4.40 22.19
CA LYS A 93 -7.69 5.06 21.61
C LYS A 93 -6.69 5.43 22.69
N THR A 94 -5.42 5.35 22.36
CA THR A 94 -4.31 5.78 23.22
C THR A 94 -3.15 6.26 22.34
N PHE A 95 -2.09 6.76 22.97
CA PHE A 95 -0.85 7.12 22.28
C PHE A 95 0.29 6.17 22.67
N LEU A 96 0.99 5.64 21.68
CA LEU A 96 2.24 4.88 21.85
C LEU A 96 3.36 5.64 21.14
N GLY A 97 4.10 6.45 21.90
CA GLY A 97 5.06 7.39 21.34
C GLY A 97 4.35 8.39 20.41
N PRO A 98 4.78 8.54 19.14
CA PRO A 98 4.17 9.47 18.20
C PRO A 98 2.89 8.94 17.52
N PHE A 99 2.51 7.68 17.78
CA PHE A 99 1.34 7.06 17.14
C PHE A 99 0.09 7.21 18.00
N GLU A 100 -1.01 7.70 17.40
CA GLU A 100 -2.36 7.43 17.90
C GLU A 100 -2.70 5.98 17.54
N VAL A 101 -3.00 5.17 18.55
CA VAL A 101 -3.28 3.74 18.41
C VAL A 101 -4.71 3.45 18.84
N THR A 102 -5.47 2.81 17.95
CA THR A 102 -6.82 2.32 18.22
C THR A 102 -6.79 0.82 18.42
N PHE A 103 -7.26 0.35 19.57
CA PHE A 103 -7.46 -1.07 19.86
C PHE A 103 -8.95 -1.40 19.69
N THR A 104 -9.25 -2.52 19.04
CA THR A 104 -10.64 -2.94 18.76
C THR A 104 -10.96 -4.31 19.35
N PRO A 105 -12.21 -4.58 19.75
CA PRO A 105 -12.62 -5.90 20.26
C PRO A 105 -12.48 -7.04 19.25
N GLY A 106 -12.44 -6.73 17.95
CA GLY A 106 -12.21 -7.71 16.89
C GLY A 106 -10.73 -8.09 16.69
N GLY A 107 -9.83 -7.69 17.60
CA GLY A 107 -8.41 -8.00 17.51
C GLY A 107 -7.63 -7.19 16.48
N GLN A 108 -8.16 -6.06 16.01
CA GLN A 108 -7.38 -5.13 15.20
C GLN A 108 -6.77 -4.03 16.06
N LEU A 109 -5.49 -3.77 15.84
CA LEU A 109 -4.76 -2.61 16.35
C LEU A 109 -4.35 -1.74 15.17
N ILE A 110 -4.78 -0.48 15.16
CA ILE A 110 -4.51 0.48 14.09
C ILE A 110 -3.69 1.63 14.66
N ALA A 111 -2.42 1.73 14.26
CA ALA A 111 -1.52 2.80 14.67
C ALA A 111 -1.40 3.83 13.54
N LYS A 112 -1.59 5.12 13.86
CA LYS A 112 -1.51 6.24 12.93
C LYS A 112 -0.59 7.32 13.46
N PHE A 113 0.27 7.81 12.60
CA PHE A 113 1.14 8.96 12.85
C PHE A 113 0.89 10.00 11.76
N ILE A 114 0.80 11.26 12.17
CA ILE A 114 0.64 12.42 11.28
C ILE A 114 1.55 13.51 11.81
N ASN A 115 2.45 14.00 10.97
CA ASN A 115 3.38 15.08 11.26
C ASN A 115 3.00 16.30 10.42
N ASN A 116 2.41 17.32 11.03
CA ASN A 116 1.92 18.51 10.33
C ASN A 116 3.04 19.46 9.89
#